data_AF-A0A1G9KL88-F1
#
_entry.id   AF-A0A1G9KL88-F1
#
_cell.length_a   1.000
_cell.length_b   1.000
_cell.length_c   1.000
_cell.angle_alpha   90.00
_cell.angle_beta   90.00
_cell.angle_gamma   90.00
#
_symmetry.space_group_name_H-M   'P 1'
#
loop_
_entity.id
_entity.type
_entity.pdbx_description
1 polymer ?
#
loop_
_entity_poly.entity_id
_entity_poly.type
_entity_poly.pdbx_seq_one_letter_code
_entity_poly.pdbx_strand_id
1 'polypeptide(L)'
;MGKPYSMDLRTRVVASVEQEGLSRRQAAERYGVGISTVIRWVRRLRETNKLTPGKMGGHRPKKIAGEHREWLLVRCRAAEFTLRGLVAELGDHGLKVDYRSVWEFVHAEKLSHKKRR
;
A
#
# COMPACT_ATOMS: atom_id res chain seq x y z
N MET A 1 -16.70 0.26 2.85
CA MET A 1 -15.43 0.14 2.10
C MET A 1 -15.71 0.28 0.61
N GLY A 2 -14.91 1.07 -0.12
CA GLY A 2 -15.06 1.20 -1.57
C GLY A 2 -14.55 -0.05 -2.29
N LYS A 3 -15.38 -0.68 -3.12
CA LYS A 3 -15.01 -1.77 -4.02
C LYS A 3 -14.87 -1.21 -5.45
N PRO A 4 -13.88 -1.63 -6.24
CA PRO A 4 -13.83 -1.23 -7.64
C PRO A 4 -15.01 -1.86 -8.39
N TYR A 5 -15.51 -1.14 -9.41
CA TYR A 5 -16.45 -1.71 -10.37
C TYR A 5 -15.90 -2.96 -11.05
N SER A 6 -16.80 -3.84 -11.49
CA SER A 6 -16.46 -5.09 -12.18
C SER A 6 -15.66 -4.84 -13.45
N MET A 7 -14.85 -5.82 -13.84
CA MET A 7 -14.08 -5.75 -15.10
C MET A 7 -14.99 -5.73 -16.31
N ASP A 8 -16.08 -6.50 -16.30
CA ASP A 8 -17.07 -6.50 -17.37
C ASP A 8 -17.63 -5.10 -17.64
N LEU A 9 -18.09 -4.40 -16.58
CA LEU A 9 -18.63 -3.05 -16.71
C LEU A 9 -17.60 -2.08 -17.29
N ARG A 10 -16.35 -2.16 -16.83
CA ARG A 10 -15.26 -1.33 -17.36
C ARG A 10 -15.03 -1.56 -18.84
N THR A 11 -14.94 -2.83 -19.24
CA THR A 11 -14.70 -3.23 -20.62
C THR A 11 -15.81 -2.73 -21.53
N ARG A 12 -17.08 -2.95 -21.16
CA ARG A 12 -18.24 -2.50 -21.95
C ARG A 12 -18.30 -0.99 -22.09
N VAL A 13 -18.13 -0.26 -20.98
CA VAL A 13 -18.15 1.22 -21.01
C VAL A 13 -17.06 1.76 -21.92
N VAL A 14 -15.84 1.22 -21.83
CA VAL A 14 -14.71 1.71 -22.62
C VAL A 14 -14.84 1.31 -24.10
N ALA A 15 -15.31 0.09 -24.40
CA ALA A 15 -15.60 -0.34 -25.76
C ALA A 15 -16.65 0.58 -26.42
N SER A 16 -17.68 0.98 -25.68
CA SER A 16 -18.70 1.90 -26.18
C SER A 16 -18.13 3.29 -26.55
N VAL A 17 -17.03 3.73 -25.91
CA VAL A 17 -16.37 5.00 -26.22
C VAL A 17 -15.36 4.85 -27.36
N GLU A 18 -14.51 3.82 -27.32
CA GLU A 18 -13.39 3.67 -28.26
C GLU A 18 -13.79 2.98 -29.57
N GLN A 19 -14.81 2.10 -29.56
CA GLN A 19 -15.25 1.32 -30.73
C GLN A 19 -16.56 1.84 -31.31
N GLU A 20 -17.56 2.12 -30.45
CA GLU A 20 -18.87 2.63 -30.91
C GLU A 20 -18.88 4.17 -31.09
N GLY A 21 -17.81 4.87 -30.68
CA GLY A 21 -17.65 6.31 -30.89
C GLY A 21 -18.50 7.20 -29.97
N LEU A 22 -19.07 6.67 -28.89
CA LEU A 22 -19.85 7.47 -27.95
C LEU A 22 -18.99 8.48 -27.23
N SER A 23 -19.57 9.65 -26.95
CA SER A 23 -18.95 10.56 -25.99
C SER A 23 -18.92 9.94 -24.60
N ARG A 24 -17.93 10.35 -23.78
CA ARG A 24 -17.78 9.89 -22.39
C ARG A 24 -19.02 10.20 -21.54
N ARG A 25 -19.76 11.25 -21.89
CA ARG A 25 -21.03 11.62 -21.25
C ARG A 25 -22.16 10.66 -21.62
N GLN A 26 -22.31 10.34 -22.91
CA GLN A 26 -23.31 9.36 -23.36
C GLN A 26 -23.04 7.96 -22.79
N ALA A 27 -21.78 7.54 -22.72
CA ALA A 27 -21.42 6.27 -22.09
C ALA A 27 -21.73 6.28 -20.57
N ALA A 28 -21.48 7.39 -19.88
CA ALA A 28 -21.83 7.53 -18.47
C ALA A 28 -23.34 7.38 -18.23
N GLU A 29 -24.17 8.06 -19.04
CA GLU A 29 -25.64 7.97 -18.98
C GLU A 29 -26.13 6.56 -19.30
N ARG A 30 -25.62 5.93 -20.37
CA ARG A 30 -26.02 4.58 -20.81
C ARG A 30 -25.78 3.50 -19.73
N TYR A 31 -24.65 3.59 -19.03
CA TYR A 31 -24.24 2.56 -18.06
C TYR A 31 -24.48 2.95 -16.60
N GLY A 32 -25.08 4.12 -16.34
CA GLY A 32 -25.37 4.59 -14.98
C GLY A 32 -24.12 4.82 -14.12
N VAL A 33 -23.01 5.23 -14.72
CA VAL A 33 -21.73 5.49 -14.05
C VAL A 33 -21.37 6.96 -14.12
N GLY A 34 -20.65 7.49 -13.12
CA GLY A 34 -20.22 8.89 -13.14
C GLY A 34 -19.29 9.21 -14.33
N ILE A 35 -19.47 10.37 -14.97
CA ILE A 35 -18.67 10.81 -16.14
C ILE A 35 -17.17 10.80 -15.83
N SER A 36 -16.78 11.23 -14.63
CA SER A 36 -15.38 11.22 -14.18
C SER A 36 -14.78 9.81 -14.12
N THR A 37 -15.59 8.79 -13.83
CA THR A 37 -15.18 7.38 -13.84
C THR A 37 -14.88 6.91 -15.25
N VAL A 38 -15.75 7.24 -16.22
CA VAL A 38 -15.56 6.92 -17.64
C VAL A 38 -14.30 7.58 -18.18
N ILE A 39 -14.11 8.89 -17.88
CA ILE A 39 -12.89 9.63 -18.26
C ILE A 39 -11.64 8.91 -17.73
N ARG A 40 -11.65 8.50 -16.46
CA ARG A 40 -10.52 7.82 -15.83
C ARG A 40 -10.24 6.45 -16.45
N TRP A 41 -11.27 5.68 -16.82
CA TRP A 41 -11.08 4.38 -17.45
C TRP A 41 -10.51 4.49 -18.86
N VAL A 42 -11.05 5.41 -19.67
CA VAL A 42 -10.55 5.67 -21.03
C VAL A 42 -9.11 6.18 -20.98
N ARG A 43 -8.80 7.13 -20.08
CA ARG A 43 -7.43 7.61 -19.87
C ARG A 43 -6.48 6.47 -19.52
N ARG A 44 -6.86 5.61 -18.56
CA ARG A 44 -6.05 4.47 -18.15
C ARG A 44 -5.80 3.48 -19.29
N LEU A 45 -6.83 3.19 -20.10
CA LEU A 45 -6.68 2.34 -21.27
C LEU A 45 -5.66 2.94 -22.24
N ARG A 46 -5.77 4.24 -22.56
CA ARG A 46 -4.85 4.90 -23.49
C ARG A 46 -3.41 4.97 -22.97
N GLU A 47 -3.21 5.18 -21.67
CA GLU A 47 -1.89 5.28 -21.06
C GLU A 47 -1.20 3.92 -20.85
N THR A 48 -1.95 2.88 -20.51
CA THR A 48 -1.37 1.60 -20.04
C THR A 48 -1.85 0.36 -20.78
N ASN A 49 -2.79 0.52 -21.72
CA ASN A 49 -3.53 -0.54 -22.39
C ASN A 49 -4.19 -1.55 -21.43
N LYS A 50 -4.50 -1.12 -20.20
CA LYS A 50 -5.08 -1.94 -19.14
C LYS A 50 -6.30 -1.26 -18.51
N LEU A 51 -7.35 -2.05 -18.30
CA LEU A 51 -8.57 -1.64 -17.57
C LEU A 51 -8.62 -2.16 -16.14
N THR A 52 -7.62 -2.92 -15.72
CA THR A 52 -7.55 -3.48 -14.38
C THR A 52 -7.52 -2.35 -13.34
N PRO A 53 -8.27 -2.48 -12.23
CA PRO A 53 -8.15 -1.53 -11.14
C PRO A 53 -6.72 -1.54 -10.62
N GLY A 54 -6.24 -0.39 -10.17
CA GLY A 54 -5.03 -0.36 -9.36
C GLY A 54 -5.22 -1.18 -8.08
N LYS A 55 -4.11 -1.60 -7.46
CA LYS A 55 -4.13 -2.28 -6.16
C LYS A 55 -4.92 -1.42 -5.16
N MET A 56 -6.06 -1.92 -4.72
CA MET A 56 -6.88 -1.28 -3.70
C MET A 56 -6.56 -1.89 -2.35
N GLY A 57 -6.19 -1.04 -1.40
CA GLY A 57 -5.71 -1.47 -0.10
C GLY A 57 -4.28 -2.00 -0.13
N GLY A 58 -3.76 -2.22 1.08
CA GLY A 58 -2.37 -2.57 1.32
C GLY A 58 -1.82 -1.72 2.46
N HIS A 59 -1.12 -2.37 3.40
CA HIS A 59 -0.36 -1.65 4.40
C HIS A 59 0.97 -1.20 3.78
N ARG A 60 1.45 -0.01 4.17
CA ARG A 60 2.80 0.43 3.82
C ARG A 60 3.78 -0.62 4.35
N PRO A 61 4.75 -1.12 3.56
CA PRO A 61 5.73 -2.06 4.08
C PRO A 61 6.43 -1.46 5.32
N LYS A 62 6.68 -2.30 6.32
CA LYS A 62 7.35 -1.86 7.56
C LYS A 62 8.73 -1.30 7.19
N LYS A 63 9.12 -0.19 7.83
CA LYS A 63 10.43 0.45 7.60
C LYS A 63 11.60 -0.44 8.03
N ILE A 64 11.42 -1.22 9.10
CA ILE A 64 12.41 -2.18 9.59
C ILE A 64 12.17 -3.50 8.85
N ALA A 65 12.92 -3.72 7.78
CA ALA A 65 12.86 -4.90 6.92
C ALA A 65 14.25 -5.24 6.36
N GLY A 66 14.42 -6.45 5.83
CA GLY A 66 15.68 -6.91 5.24
C GLY A 66 16.85 -6.86 6.22
N GLU A 67 17.98 -6.33 5.76
CA GLU A 67 19.23 -6.23 6.51
C GLU A 67 19.08 -5.54 7.87
N HIS A 68 18.33 -4.43 7.94
CA HIS A 68 18.08 -3.74 9.22
C HIS A 68 17.30 -4.61 10.22
N ARG A 69 16.42 -5.50 9.75
CA ARG A 69 15.73 -6.45 10.62
C ARG A 69 16.68 -7.50 11.17
N GLU A 70 17.51 -8.07 10.32
CA GLU A 70 18.48 -9.11 10.72
C GLU A 70 19.48 -8.57 11.73
N TRP A 71 20.04 -7.39 11.45
CA TRP A 71 20.92 -6.68 12.36
C TRP A 71 20.25 -6.40 13.72
N LEU A 72 19.02 -5.87 13.71
CA LEU A 72 18.30 -5.53 14.93
C LEU A 72 17.98 -6.77 15.78
N LEU A 73 17.70 -7.92 15.15
CA LEU A 73 17.51 -9.20 15.86
C LEU A 73 18.77 -9.65 16.59
N VAL A 74 19.92 -9.58 15.92
CA VAL A 74 21.22 -9.94 16.52
C VAL A 74 21.52 -8.98 17.67
N ARG A 75 21.36 -7.68 17.44
CA ARG A 75 21.61 -6.62 18.42
C ARG A 75 20.75 -6.77 19.68
N CYS A 76 19.46 -7.07 19.54
CA CYS A 76 18.53 -7.26 20.66
C CYS A 76 18.82 -8.52 21.49
N ARG A 77 19.44 -9.55 20.89
CA ARG A 77 19.81 -10.79 21.59
C ARG A 77 21.16 -10.69 22.28
N ALA A 78 22.07 -9.88 21.75
CA ALA A 78 23.42 -9.73 22.26
C ALA A 78 23.49 -8.96 23.59
N ALA A 79 22.62 -7.96 23.79
CA ALA A 79 22.63 -7.14 24.99
C ALA A 79 21.24 -6.56 25.30
N GLU A 80 21.03 -6.18 26.57
CA GLU A 80 19.85 -5.42 26.97
C GLU A 80 19.75 -4.11 26.19
N PHE A 81 18.52 -3.66 25.97
CA PHE A 81 18.25 -2.51 25.14
C PHE A 81 17.06 -1.72 25.67
N THR A 82 17.06 -0.42 25.35
CA THR A 82 15.88 0.42 25.47
C THR A 82 15.35 0.72 24.07
N LEU A 83 14.03 0.88 23.93
CA LEU A 83 13.43 1.19 22.63
C LEU A 83 13.94 2.52 22.05
N ARG A 84 14.25 3.51 22.90
CA ARG A 84 14.87 4.78 22.46
C ARG A 84 16.32 4.60 22.02
N GLY A 85 17.07 3.71 22.70
CA GLY A 85 18.43 3.35 22.27
C GLY A 85 18.43 2.72 20.88
N LEU A 86 17.54 1.75 20.64
CA LEU A 86 17.41 1.13 19.31
C LEU A 86 17.01 2.13 18.21
N VAL A 87 16.21 3.15 18.52
CA VAL A 87 15.90 4.23 17.57
C VAL A 87 17.17 5.00 17.18
N ALA A 88 18.02 5.34 18.15
CA ALA A 88 19.28 6.05 17.90
C ALA A 88 20.24 5.17 17.08
N GLU A 89 20.45 3.93 17.48
CA GLU A 89 21.35 3.00 16.79
C GLU A 89 20.90 2.71 15.35
N LEU A 90 19.58 2.58 15.10
CA LEU A 90 19.05 2.45 13.73
C LEU A 90 19.30 3.72 12.90
N GLY A 91 19.24 4.90 13.54
CA GLY A 91 19.58 6.17 12.90
C GLY A 91 21.04 6.21 12.45
N ASP A 92 21.96 5.74 13.29
CA ASP A 92 23.39 5.61 12.96
C ASP A 92 23.64 4.59 11.85
N HIS A 93 22.82 3.53 11.80
CA HIS A 93 22.82 2.53 10.72
C HIS A 93 22.11 2.99 9.43
N GLY A 94 21.69 4.27 9.34
CA GLY A 94 21.09 4.86 8.15
C GLY A 94 19.56 4.76 8.04
N LEU A 95 18.88 4.17 9.03
CA LEU A 95 17.42 4.00 9.05
C LEU A 95 16.75 4.85 10.14
N LYS A 96 16.20 6.01 9.74
CA LYS A 96 15.41 6.87 10.64
C LYS A 96 13.99 6.31 10.84
N VAL A 97 13.76 5.74 12.02
CA VAL A 97 12.46 5.22 12.47
C VAL A 97 12.00 5.93 13.74
N ASP A 98 10.69 5.95 13.97
CA ASP A 98 10.12 6.45 15.20
C ASP A 98 10.02 5.34 16.27
N TYR A 99 9.80 5.74 17.52
CA TYR A 99 9.67 4.83 18.66
C TYR A 99 8.61 3.74 18.42
N ARG A 100 7.47 4.07 17.82
CA ARG A 100 6.39 3.10 17.62
C ARG A 100 6.78 2.03 16.61
N SER A 101 7.49 2.40 15.54
CA SER A 101 8.03 1.43 14.58
C SER A 101 8.93 0.38 15.27
N VAL A 102 9.81 0.83 16.18
CA VAL A 102 10.70 -0.07 16.95
C VAL A 102 9.91 -0.90 17.96
N TRP A 103 8.93 -0.30 18.64
CA TRP A 103 8.03 -1.02 19.57
C TRP A 103 7.25 -2.12 18.85
N GLU A 104 6.63 -1.82 17.71
CA GLU A 104 5.88 -2.79 16.90
C GLU A 104 6.79 -3.93 16.40
N PHE A 105 8.05 -3.63 16.10
CA PHE A 105 9.05 -4.64 15.76
C PHE A 105 9.35 -5.57 16.94
N VAL A 106 9.75 -5.01 18.09
CA VAL A 106 10.11 -5.79 19.28
C VAL A 106 8.96 -6.67 19.76
N HIS A 107 7.73 -6.14 19.69
CA HIS A 107 6.53 -6.91 20.02
C HIS A 107 6.23 -8.03 19.00
N ALA A 108 6.37 -7.75 17.69
CA ALA A 108 6.17 -8.78 16.67
C ALA A 108 7.19 -9.92 16.78
N GLU A 109 8.44 -9.60 17.12
CA GLU A 109 9.53 -10.57 17.32
C GLU A 109 9.52 -11.23 18.71
N LYS A 110 8.52 -10.92 19.56
CA LYS A 110 8.39 -11.43 20.94
C LYS A 110 9.62 -11.18 21.82
N LEU A 111 10.36 -10.10 21.55
CA LEU A 111 11.55 -9.67 22.29
C LEU A 111 11.21 -8.77 23.48
N SER A 112 9.92 -8.62 23.81
CA SER A 112 9.49 -7.84 24.97
C SER A 112 9.91 -8.54 26.27
N HIS A 113 10.68 -7.86 27.11
CA HIS A 113 11.00 -8.35 28.44
C HIS A 113 9.76 -8.25 29.34
N LYS A 114 9.21 -9.38 29.76
CA LYS A 114 8.11 -9.41 30.74
C LYS A 114 8.70 -9.23 32.12
N LYS A 115 8.40 -8.09 32.77
CA LYS A 115 8.78 -7.85 34.16
C LYS A 115 8.16 -8.94 35.04
N ARG A 116 8.98 -9.80 35.65
CA ARG A 116 8.54 -10.70 36.73
C ARG A 116 8.51 -9.87 38.01
N ARG A 117 7.34 -9.83 38.66
CA ARG A 117 7.13 -9.17 39.95
C ARG A 117 7.30 -10.19 41.05
#